data_AF-A0A3D0M2D9-F1
#
_entry.id   AF-A0A3D0M2D9-F1
#
_cell.length_a   1.000
_cell.length_b   1.000
_cell.length_c   1.000
_cell.angle_alpha   90.00
_cell.angle_beta   90.00
_cell.angle_gamma   90.00
#
_symmetry.space_group_name_H-M   'P 1'
#
loop_
_entity.id
_entity.type
_entity.pdbx_description
1 polymer ?
#
loop_
_entity_poly.entity_id
_entity_poly.type
_entity_poly.pdbx_seq_one_letter_code
_entity_poly.pdbx_strand_id
1 'polypeptide(L)'
;MFHNALTPDGRIDYIDTIISDGCKCCLLEGANQKGASEILYMLANEYLLKGYNVEIYHQPLNPERLETILVEKLNLALTIDSKVKNKSVKTLNLDEAIISEKLLAKDDWIKKDKELMETLLNEAFRRIKAAKLSHDKLEKYYIPQMDFVEVTRLKKQVIEKIMSYL
;
A
#
# COMPACT_ATOMS: atom_id res chain seq x y z
N MET A 1 3.39 5.41 4.75
CA MET A 1 4.22 4.25 4.33
C MET A 1 3.42 3.38 3.36
N PHE A 2 4.02 2.34 2.77
CA PHE A 2 3.33 1.37 1.92
C PHE A 2 3.80 -0.03 2.31
N HIS A 3 2.87 -0.97 2.42
CA HIS A 3 3.20 -2.40 2.57
C HIS A 3 2.99 -3.18 1.29
N ASN A 4 2.35 -2.55 0.32
CA ASN A 4 1.92 -3.12 -0.92
C ASN A 4 2.29 -2.13 -2.04
N ALA A 5 2.77 -2.66 -3.17
CA ALA A 5 3.29 -1.87 -4.27
C ALA A 5 3.00 -2.53 -5.63
N LEU A 6 2.82 -1.69 -6.65
CA LEU A 6 2.72 -2.10 -8.04
C LEU A 6 4.12 -2.07 -8.67
N THR A 7 4.66 -3.23 -9.00
CA THR A 7 6.05 -3.40 -9.43
C THR A 7 6.14 -4.03 -10.84
N PRO A 8 7.33 -4.06 -11.47
CA PRO A 8 7.54 -4.78 -12.73
C PRO A 8 7.19 -6.29 -12.67
N ASP A 9 7.25 -6.89 -11.49
CA ASP A 9 6.89 -8.30 -11.27
C ASP A 9 5.41 -8.48 -10.86
N GLY A 10 4.63 -7.40 -10.91
CA GLY A 10 3.23 -7.37 -10.50
C GLY A 10 3.03 -6.73 -9.13
N ARG A 11 1.90 -7.01 -8.50
CA ARG A 11 1.58 -6.53 -7.14
C ARG A 11 2.40 -7.32 -6.11
N ILE A 12 3.25 -6.63 -5.36
CA ILE A 12 4.03 -7.19 -4.25
C ILE A 12 3.47 -6.64 -2.96
N ASP A 13 3.33 -7.51 -1.96
CA ASP A 13 2.67 -7.18 -0.72
C ASP A 13 3.36 -7.88 0.46
N TYR A 14 3.62 -7.09 1.50
CA TYR A 14 4.35 -7.44 2.71
C TYR A 14 3.52 -7.19 3.98
N ILE A 15 2.19 -7.29 3.92
CA ILE A 15 1.35 -7.04 5.12
C ILE A 15 1.73 -7.95 6.31
N ASP A 16 2.20 -9.16 6.02
CA ASP A 16 2.65 -10.13 7.02
C ASP A 16 3.89 -9.68 7.80
N THR A 17 4.70 -8.75 7.28
CA THR A 17 5.85 -8.21 8.01
C THR A 17 5.45 -7.10 8.99
N ILE A 18 4.26 -6.52 8.81
CA ILE A 18 3.72 -5.46 9.66
C ILE A 18 2.82 -6.06 10.73
N ILE A 19 1.95 -6.99 10.34
CA ILE A 19 1.05 -7.68 11.26
C ILE A 19 1.71 -8.97 11.71
N SER A 20 2.57 -8.83 12.72
CA SER A 20 3.28 -9.95 13.36
C SER A 20 2.35 -10.84 14.18
N ASP A 21 2.80 -12.07 14.44
CA ASP A 21 2.09 -13.02 15.31
C ASP A 21 1.91 -12.41 16.71
N GLY A 22 0.65 -12.17 17.10
CA GLY A 22 0.27 -11.52 18.36
C GLY A 22 -0.32 -10.11 18.19
N CYS A 23 -0.19 -9.49 17.01
CA CYS A 23 -0.91 -8.26 16.68
C CYS A 23 -2.41 -8.54 16.52
N LYS A 24 -3.25 -7.78 17.23
CA LYS A 24 -4.71 -7.89 17.08
C LYS A 24 -5.08 -7.20 15.79
N CYS A 25 -5.55 -7.98 14.80
CA CYS A 25 -5.94 -7.44 13.51
C CYS A 25 -7.46 -7.40 13.36
N CYS A 26 -8.00 -6.25 12.94
CA CYS A 26 -9.37 -6.09 12.49
C CYS A 26 -9.40 -5.90 10.97
N LEU A 27 -10.09 -6.79 10.26
CA LEU A 27 -10.27 -6.70 8.81
C LEU A 27 -11.57 -5.97 8.49
N LEU A 28 -11.50 -4.95 7.65
CA LEU A 28 -12.64 -4.26 7.06
C LEU A 28 -12.87 -4.83 5.65
N GLU A 29 -13.82 -5.76 5.51
CA GLU A 29 -14.21 -6.33 4.21
C GLU A 29 -15.31 -5.47 3.57
N GLY A 30 -15.34 -5.48 2.24
CA GLY A 30 -16.43 -4.87 1.48
C GLY A 30 -15.99 -4.39 0.10
N ALA A 31 -16.96 -4.18 -0.78
CA ALA A 31 -16.76 -3.65 -2.12
C ALA A 31 -16.37 -2.16 -2.10
N ASN A 32 -16.85 -1.39 -1.12
CA ASN A 32 -16.58 0.05 -1.05
C ASN A 32 -15.26 0.37 -0.34
N GLN A 33 -14.16 0.24 -1.09
CA GLN A 33 -12.83 0.56 -0.55
C GLN A 33 -12.64 2.03 -0.16
N LYS A 34 -13.34 2.97 -0.81
CA LYS A 34 -13.27 4.39 -0.45
C LYS A 34 -13.85 4.61 0.95
N GLY A 35 -15.04 4.05 1.21
CA GLY A 35 -15.66 4.13 2.54
C GLY A 35 -14.81 3.48 3.62
N ALA A 36 -14.18 2.35 3.32
CA ALA A 36 -13.24 1.70 4.24
C ALA A 36 -12.04 2.60 4.57
N SER A 37 -11.43 3.25 3.56
CA SER A 37 -10.36 4.22 3.77
C SER A 37 -10.80 5.42 4.61
N GLU A 38 -12.01 5.94 4.44
CA GLU A 38 -12.54 7.04 5.24
C GLU A 38 -12.68 6.64 6.72
N ILE A 39 -13.17 5.42 6.98
CA ILE A 39 -13.23 4.85 8.33
C ILE A 39 -11.83 4.74 8.95
N LEU A 40 -10.84 4.26 8.18
CA LEU A 40 -9.45 4.19 8.64
C LEU A 40 -8.90 5.57 9.01
N TYR A 41 -9.17 6.61 8.21
CA TYR A 41 -8.77 7.98 8.56
C TYR A 41 -9.41 8.47 9.85
N MET A 42 -10.72 8.24 10.02
CA MET A 42 -11.42 8.62 11.25
C MET A 42 -10.82 7.94 12.47
N LEU A 43 -10.53 6.65 12.38
CA LEU A 43 -9.94 5.88 13.47
C LEU A 43 -8.49 6.31 13.76
N ALA A 44 -7.69 6.55 12.73
CA ALA A 44 -6.33 7.06 12.89
C ALA A 44 -6.32 8.40 13.67
N ASN A 45 -7.18 9.33 13.27
CA ASN A 45 -7.33 10.62 13.96
C ASN A 45 -7.79 10.45 15.40
N GLU A 46 -8.74 9.56 15.68
CA GLU A 46 -9.21 9.28 17.03
C GLU A 46 -8.09 8.74 17.94
N TYR A 47 -7.24 7.84 17.42
CA TYR A 47 -6.09 7.33 18.17
C TYR A 47 -5.01 8.40 18.39
N LEU A 48 -4.75 9.25 17.38
CA LEU A 48 -3.84 10.39 17.52
C LEU A 48 -4.32 11.37 18.61
N LEU A 49 -5.62 11.70 18.62
CA LEU A 49 -6.23 12.59 19.64
C LEU A 49 -6.12 12.00 21.05
N LYS A 50 -6.13 10.67 21.18
CA LYS A 50 -5.90 9.96 22.44
C LYS A 50 -4.42 9.86 22.84
N GLY A 51 -3.52 10.46 22.07
CA GLY A 51 -2.08 10.47 22.35
C GLY A 51 -1.36 9.18 21.97
N TYR A 52 -1.92 8.37 21.07
CA TYR A 52 -1.23 7.21 20.50
C TYR A 52 -0.48 7.59 19.23
N ASN A 53 0.66 6.95 18.99
CA ASN A 53 1.29 6.95 17.68
C ASN A 53 0.54 6.01 16.75
N VAL A 54 0.32 6.45 15.51
CA VAL A 54 -0.40 5.69 14.49
C VAL A 54 0.45 5.65 13.23
N GLU A 55 0.82 4.46 12.78
CA GLU A 55 1.41 4.27 11.47
C GLU A 55 0.31 4.13 10.42
N ILE A 56 0.52 4.78 9.28
CA ILE A 56 -0.44 4.84 8.19
C ILE A 56 0.18 4.25 6.92
N TYR A 57 -0.54 3.30 6.33
CA TYR A 57 -0.17 2.64 5.09
C TYR A 57 -1.20 2.93 4.01
N HIS A 58 -0.73 3.42 2.87
CA HIS A 58 -1.58 3.90 1.78
C HIS A 58 -1.75 2.83 0.68
N GLN A 59 -2.82 2.94 -0.09
CA GLN A 59 -3.05 2.10 -1.25
C GLN A 59 -2.07 2.45 -2.38
N PRO A 60 -1.50 1.46 -3.09
CA PRO A 60 -0.48 1.74 -4.10
C PRO A 60 -1.02 2.42 -5.37
N LEU A 61 -2.31 2.25 -5.68
CA LEU A 61 -2.94 2.87 -6.85
C LEU A 61 -3.43 4.30 -6.57
N ASN A 62 -3.77 4.60 -5.31
CA ASN A 62 -4.21 5.92 -4.90
C ASN A 62 -3.66 6.24 -3.50
N PRO A 63 -2.53 6.98 -3.41
CA PRO A 63 -1.90 7.31 -2.14
C PRO A 63 -2.77 8.13 -1.19
N GLU A 64 -3.81 8.80 -1.66
CA GLU A 64 -4.74 9.52 -0.77
C GLU A 64 -5.63 8.57 0.02
N ARG A 65 -5.70 7.29 -0.36
CA ARG A 65 -6.50 6.27 0.32
C ARG A 65 -5.63 5.41 1.23
N LEU A 66 -6.17 5.07 2.40
CA LEU A 66 -5.56 4.18 3.37
C LEU A 66 -5.90 2.72 3.06
N GLU A 67 -4.92 1.86 3.26
CA GLU A 67 -5.06 0.41 3.20
C GLU A 67 -4.99 -0.19 4.62
N THR A 68 -4.06 0.28 5.44
CA THR A 68 -3.83 -0.23 6.79
C THR A 68 -3.44 0.89 7.75
N ILE A 69 -3.88 0.81 9.00
CA ILE A 69 -3.36 1.60 10.12
C ILE A 69 -2.88 0.66 11.24
N LEU A 70 -1.78 1.03 11.89
CA LEU A 70 -1.20 0.29 13.01
C LEU A 70 -1.04 1.22 14.21
N VAL A 71 -1.58 0.81 15.35
CA VAL A 71 -1.42 1.49 16.63
C VAL A 71 -0.48 0.67 17.50
N GLU A 72 0.82 0.94 17.39
CA GLU A 72 1.90 0.11 17.95
C GLU A 72 1.72 -0.19 19.44
N LYS A 73 1.44 0.85 20.25
CA LYS A 73 1.30 0.72 21.71
C LYS A 73 0.11 -0.16 22.12
N LEU A 74 -0.90 -0.28 21.27
CA LEU A 74 -2.06 -1.16 21.50
C LEU A 74 -1.89 -2.53 20.84
N ASN A 75 -0.83 -2.72 20.05
CA ASN A 75 -0.61 -3.85 19.19
C ASN A 75 -1.87 -4.18 18.37
N LEU A 76 -2.45 -3.15 17.77
CA LEU A 76 -3.73 -3.18 17.06
C LEU A 76 -3.56 -2.70 15.62
N ALA A 77 -3.89 -3.55 14.67
CA ALA A 77 -3.94 -3.22 13.26
C ALA A 77 -5.40 -3.19 12.76
N LEU A 78 -5.73 -2.21 11.92
CA LEU A 78 -6.95 -2.22 11.13
C LEU A 78 -6.60 -2.11 9.66
N THR A 79 -7.15 -2.99 8.85
CA THR A 79 -6.76 -3.12 7.43
C THR A 79 -7.93 -3.54 6.56
N ILE A 80 -7.84 -3.21 5.26
CA ILE A 80 -8.72 -3.74 4.22
C ILE A 80 -8.08 -4.89 3.42
N ASP A 81 -6.83 -5.24 3.73
CA ASP A 81 -6.08 -6.26 3.00
C ASP A 81 -6.62 -7.66 3.33
N SER A 82 -7.21 -8.32 2.34
CA SER A 82 -7.81 -9.63 2.54
C SER A 82 -6.81 -10.75 2.85
N LYS A 83 -5.51 -10.56 2.65
CA LYS A 83 -4.48 -11.55 3.02
C LYS A 83 -4.47 -11.86 4.52
N VAL A 84 -4.87 -10.90 5.34
CA VAL A 84 -4.87 -11.05 6.81
C VAL A 84 -6.12 -11.76 7.33
N LYS A 85 -7.04 -12.20 6.47
CA LYS A 85 -8.33 -12.79 6.86
C LYS A 85 -8.19 -13.90 7.89
N ASN A 86 -7.23 -14.81 7.70
CA ASN A 86 -6.98 -15.93 8.62
C ASN A 86 -6.31 -15.51 9.94
N LYS A 87 -5.70 -14.32 9.99
CA LYS A 87 -5.05 -13.74 11.18
C LYS A 87 -5.95 -12.72 11.90
N SER A 88 -7.08 -12.35 11.29
CA SER A 88 -7.98 -11.34 11.83
C SER A 88 -8.73 -11.88 13.04
N VAL A 89 -8.74 -11.10 14.12
CA VAL A 89 -9.53 -11.38 15.33
C VAL A 89 -11.00 -11.00 15.11
N LYS A 90 -11.23 -9.99 14.27
CA LYS A 90 -12.55 -9.51 13.91
C LYS A 90 -12.59 -9.11 12.44
N THR A 91 -13.65 -9.51 11.76
CA THR A 91 -13.96 -9.05 10.41
C THR A 91 -15.25 -8.23 10.46
N LEU A 92 -15.22 -7.05 9.85
CA LEU A 92 -16.37 -6.17 9.71
C LEU A 92 -16.71 -6.09 8.23
N ASN A 93 -17.89 -6.56 7.86
CA ASN A 93 -18.39 -6.44 6.50
C ASN A 93 -19.09 -5.10 6.31
N LEU A 94 -18.43 -4.17 5.60
CA LEU A 94 -18.96 -2.85 5.31
C LEU A 94 -20.10 -2.88 4.28
N ASP A 95 -20.24 -3.97 3.52
CA ASP A 95 -21.31 -4.12 2.53
C ASP A 95 -22.68 -4.26 3.20
N GLU A 96 -22.75 -4.59 4.50
CA GLU A 96 -24.01 -4.59 5.25
C GLU A 96 -24.66 -3.20 5.34
N ALA A 97 -23.87 -2.13 5.20
CA ALA A 97 -24.36 -0.76 5.20
C ALA A 97 -24.85 -0.29 3.80
N ILE A 98 -24.75 -1.15 2.80
CA ILE A 98 -25.05 -0.81 1.41
C ILE A 98 -26.51 -1.11 1.07
N ILE A 99 -27.15 -0.18 0.35
CA ILE A 99 -28.52 -0.36 -0.16
C ILE A 99 -28.46 -1.23 -1.44
N SER A 100 -28.63 -2.53 -1.27
CA SER A 100 -28.49 -3.56 -2.32
C SER A 100 -29.31 -3.28 -3.57
N GLU A 101 -30.53 -2.73 -3.43
CA GLU A 101 -31.43 -2.46 -4.56
C GLU A 101 -30.84 -1.44 -5.54
N LYS A 102 -30.04 -0.49 -5.04
CA LYS A 102 -29.37 0.52 -5.88
C LYS A 102 -28.18 -0.05 -6.65
N LEU A 103 -27.64 -1.20 -6.20
CA LEU A 103 -26.52 -1.89 -6.83
C LEU A 103 -26.96 -2.89 -7.89
N LEU A 104 -28.07 -3.60 -7.67
CA LEU A 104 -28.58 -4.60 -8.62
C LEU A 104 -28.74 -4.04 -10.03
N ALA A 105 -29.25 -2.81 -10.16
CA ALA A 105 -29.42 -2.14 -11.44
C ALA A 105 -28.09 -1.81 -12.16
N LYS A 106 -26.95 -1.92 -11.47
CA LYS A 106 -25.61 -1.56 -11.96
C LYS A 106 -24.63 -2.74 -11.97
N ASP A 107 -25.09 -3.96 -11.67
CA ASP A 107 -24.20 -5.11 -11.48
C ASP A 107 -23.35 -5.40 -12.74
N ASP A 108 -23.97 -5.37 -13.92
CA ASP A 108 -23.25 -5.52 -15.20
C ASP A 108 -22.16 -4.46 -15.41
N TRP A 109 -22.43 -3.21 -15.00
CA TRP A 109 -21.45 -2.13 -15.10
C TRP A 109 -20.30 -2.31 -14.12
N ILE A 110 -20.60 -2.74 -12.89
CA ILE A 110 -19.58 -3.02 -11.86
C ILE A 110 -18.69 -4.17 -12.29
N LYS A 111 -19.28 -5.22 -12.87
CA LYS A 111 -18.52 -6.35 -13.42
C LYS A 111 -17.60 -5.93 -14.55
N LYS A 112 -18.12 -5.17 -15.52
CA LYS A 112 -17.32 -4.62 -16.63
C LYS A 112 -16.20 -3.70 -16.15
N ASP A 113 -16.45 -2.87 -15.15
CA ASP A 113 -15.44 -1.98 -14.56
C ASP A 113 -14.30 -2.76 -13.90
N LYS A 114 -14.63 -3.82 -13.14
CA LYS A 114 -13.64 -4.73 -12.55
C LYS A 114 -12.78 -5.44 -13.62
N GLU A 115 -13.42 -5.98 -14.66
CA GLU A 115 -12.73 -6.65 -15.77
C GLU A 115 -11.80 -5.67 -16.53
N LEU A 116 -12.27 -4.43 -16.75
CA LEU A 116 -11.47 -3.38 -17.38
C LEU A 116 -10.27 -2.99 -16.50
N MET A 117 -10.48 -2.81 -15.19
CA MET A 117 -9.42 -2.49 -14.24
C MET A 117 -8.33 -3.58 -14.24
N GLU A 118 -8.72 -4.86 -14.20
CA GLU A 118 -7.79 -5.97 -14.25
C GLU A 118 -7.00 -6.00 -15.57
N THR A 119 -7.68 -5.77 -16.70
CA THR A 119 -7.05 -5.68 -18.02
C THR A 119 -6.00 -4.57 -18.08
N LEU A 120 -6.36 -3.37 -17.60
CA LEU A 120 -5.46 -2.21 -17.59
C LEU A 120 -4.26 -2.41 -16.66
N LEU A 121 -4.46 -2.99 -15.47
CA LEU A 121 -3.38 -3.30 -14.54
C LEU A 121 -2.41 -4.32 -15.14
N ASN A 122 -2.92 -5.38 -15.78
CA ASN A 122 -2.10 -6.38 -16.45
C ASN A 122 -1.26 -5.77 -17.58
N GLU A 123 -1.84 -4.88 -18.37
CA GLU A 123 -1.08 -4.16 -19.40
C GLU A 123 -0.04 -3.22 -18.78
N ALA A 124 -0.38 -2.50 -17.72
CA ALA A 124 0.56 -1.65 -16.99
C ALA A 124 1.76 -2.46 -16.48
N PHE A 125 1.55 -3.62 -15.87
CA PHE A 125 2.63 -4.51 -15.42
C PHE A 125 3.53 -4.95 -16.57
N ARG A 126 2.95 -5.33 -17.73
CA ARG A 126 3.74 -5.69 -18.92
C ARG A 126 4.62 -4.53 -19.39
N ARG A 127 4.10 -3.31 -19.41
CA ARG A 127 4.84 -2.11 -19.83
C ARG A 127 5.95 -1.75 -18.86
N ILE A 128 5.66 -1.77 -17.55
CA ILE A 128 6.66 -1.52 -16.50
C ILE A 128 7.76 -2.58 -16.56
N LYS A 129 7.41 -3.86 -16.77
CA LYS A 129 8.38 -4.95 -16.96
C LYS A 129 9.28 -4.73 -18.17
N ALA A 130 8.71 -4.36 -19.31
CA ALA A 130 9.48 -4.06 -20.52
C ALA A 130 10.43 -2.86 -20.33
N ALA A 131 9.95 -1.82 -19.63
CA ALA A 131 10.78 -0.67 -19.27
C ALA A 131 11.94 -1.08 -18.36
N LYS A 132 11.68 -1.86 -17.31
CA LYS A 132 12.72 -2.41 -16.42
C LYS A 132 13.74 -3.24 -17.20
N LEU A 133 13.31 -4.16 -18.07
CA LEU A 133 14.24 -4.95 -18.87
C LEU A 133 15.14 -4.10 -19.78
N SER A 134 14.62 -2.99 -20.30
CA SER A 134 15.40 -2.04 -21.10
C SER A 134 16.37 -1.26 -20.22
N HIS A 135 15.94 -0.85 -19.03
CA HIS A 135 16.77 -0.19 -18.04
C HIS A 135 17.92 -1.09 -17.57
N ASP A 136 17.63 -2.33 -17.20
CA ASP A 136 18.63 -3.33 -16.76
C ASP A 136 19.68 -3.61 -17.87
N LYS A 137 19.29 -3.54 -19.15
CA LYS A 137 20.24 -3.62 -20.27
C LYS A 137 21.16 -2.40 -20.34
N LEU A 138 20.63 -1.20 -20.12
CA LEU A 138 21.42 0.03 -20.09
C LEU A 138 22.40 0.04 -18.92
N GLU A 139 21.94 -0.38 -17.74
CA GLU A 139 22.77 -0.47 -16.53
C GLU A 139 24.01 -1.35 -16.75
N LYS A 140 23.92 -2.44 -17.51
CA LYS A 140 25.08 -3.29 -17.84
C LYS A 140 26.22 -2.53 -18.53
N TYR A 141 25.90 -1.49 -19.30
CA TYR A 141 26.91 -0.65 -19.95
C TYR A 141 27.40 0.47 -19.03
N TYR A 142 26.53 1.05 -18.20
CA TYR A 142 26.87 2.18 -17.34
C TYR A 142 27.61 1.79 -16.07
N ILE A 143 27.22 0.69 -15.41
CA ILE A 143 27.80 0.25 -14.12
C ILE A 143 29.33 0.10 -14.21
N PRO A 144 29.92 -0.56 -15.22
CA PRO A 144 31.38 -0.69 -15.30
C PRO A 144 32.11 0.64 -15.54
N GLN A 145 31.42 1.65 -16.05
CA GLN A 145 31.98 2.97 -16.36
C GLN A 145 31.77 3.97 -15.21
N MET A 146 31.09 3.56 -14.14
CA MET A 146 30.78 4.42 -13.00
C MET A 146 31.86 4.26 -11.92
N ASP A 147 32.42 5.38 -11.47
CA ASP A 147 33.28 5.39 -10.28
C ASP A 147 32.42 5.46 -9.01
N PHE A 148 31.98 4.29 -8.54
CA PHE A 148 31.16 4.20 -7.33
C PHE A 148 31.91 4.63 -6.06
N VAL A 149 33.25 4.60 -6.06
CA VAL A 149 34.04 5.07 -4.92
C VAL A 149 33.90 6.58 -4.80
N GLU A 150 34.08 7.30 -5.91
CA GLU A 150 33.92 8.76 -5.93
C GLU A 150 32.48 9.20 -5.71
N VAL A 151 31.49 8.50 -6.27
CA VAL A 151 30.07 8.75 -5.97
C VAL A 151 29.79 8.58 -4.47
N THR A 152 30.34 7.55 -3.84
CA THR A 152 30.20 7.32 -2.40
C THR A 152 30.89 8.40 -1.57
N ARG A 153 32.08 8.85 -2.00
CA ARG A 153 32.80 9.95 -1.36
C ARG A 153 31.99 11.24 -1.42
N LEU A 154 31.46 11.60 -2.59
CA LEU A 154 30.61 12.78 -2.77
C LEU A 154 29.35 12.69 -1.90
N LYS A 155 28.70 11.53 -1.84
CA LYS A 155 27.54 11.30 -0.96
C LYS A 155 27.88 11.64 0.50
N LYS A 156 29.02 11.17 1.02
CA LYS A 156 29.45 11.46 2.40
C LYS A 156 29.68 12.95 2.63
N GLN A 157 30.35 13.63 1.70
CA GLN A 157 30.59 15.08 1.78
C GLN A 157 29.27 15.88 1.81
N VAL A 158 28.30 15.49 0.98
CA VAL A 158 26.98 16.12 0.96
C VAL A 158 26.26 15.90 2.31
N ILE A 159 26.32 14.68 2.87
CA ILE A 159 25.75 14.40 4.20
C ILE A 159 26.41 15.26 5.27
N GLU A 160 27.74 15.29 5.34
CA GLU A 160 28.49 16.11 6.31
C GLU A 160 28.13 17.59 6.19
N LYS A 161 28.00 18.10 4.95
CA LYS A 161 27.58 19.48 4.69
C LYS A 161 26.16 19.73 5.21
N ILE A 162 25.20 18.83 4.96
CA ILE A 162 23.83 18.97 5.49
C ILE A 162 23.85 18.97 7.02
N MET A 163 24.59 18.04 7.63
CA MET A 163 24.71 17.93 9.09
C MET A 163 25.36 19.17 9.72
N SER A 164 26.21 19.90 9.00
CA SER A 164 26.80 21.15 9.51
C SER A 164 25.81 22.31 9.66
N TYR A 165 24.60 22.20 9.08
CA TYR A 165 23.53 23.19 9.20
C TYR A 165 22.46 22.81 10.24
N LEU A 166 22.58 21.63 10.86
CA LEU A 166 21.69 21.13 11.91
C LEU A 166 22.34 21.30 13.28
#